data_AF-A0A085BHH3-F1
#
_entry.id   AF-A0A085BHH3-F1
#
_cell.length_a   1.000
_cell.length_b   1.000
_cell.length_c   1.000
_cell.angle_alpha   90.00
_cell.angle_beta   90.00
_cell.angle_gamma   90.00
#
_symmetry.space_group_name_H-M   'P 1'
#
loop_
_entity.id
_entity.type
_entity.pdbx_description
1 polymer ?
#
loop_
_entity_poly.entity_id
_entity_poly.type
_entity_poly.pdbx_seq_one_letter_code
_entity_poly.pdbx_strand_id
1 'polypeptide(L)'
;MKKAIFLLGAFAALSMTSCKKEEVKTTEPAATVGTTEAAEKVENVVESSDLPKFSDPAITKFAEEYNTYVKDMMAASKAQDATKIQELTAKAQEWATKAQTAMAKMTPEDQKLWTEYYTKLSQDMTNAAMGK
;
A
#
# COMPACT_ATOMS: atom_id res chain seq x y z
N MET A 1 -40.39 -15.79 5.78
CA MET A 1 -40.24 -17.25 5.56
C MET A 1 -39.79 -17.42 4.11
N LYS A 2 -38.68 -18.05 3.72
CA LYS A 2 -37.98 -19.28 4.14
C LYS A 2 -36.49 -19.04 3.82
N LYS A 3 -35.56 -18.95 4.78
CA LYS A 3 -34.74 -20.04 5.35
C LYS A 3 -34.15 -21.01 4.33
N ALA A 4 -32.87 -20.79 4.00
CA ALA A 4 -31.85 -21.80 3.70
C ALA A 4 -30.55 -21.23 4.30
N ILE A 5 -30.15 -21.53 5.54
CA ILE A 5 -29.61 -22.81 6.03
C ILE A 5 -28.64 -23.41 5.01
N PHE A 6 -27.39 -22.98 5.08
CA PHE A 6 -26.26 -23.86 4.82
C PHE A 6 -25.44 -23.92 6.11
N LEU A 7 -25.73 -24.98 6.89
CA LEU A 7 -24.94 -25.44 8.01
C LEU A 7 -23.79 -26.27 7.44
N LEU A 8 -22.57 -25.79 7.65
CA LEU A 8 -21.34 -26.59 7.75
C LEU A 8 -20.54 -25.84 8.83
N GLY A 9 -20.45 -26.28 10.08
CA GLY A 9 -20.14 -27.63 10.52
C GLY A 9 -18.69 -27.65 10.96
N ALA A 10 -18.46 -27.29 12.24
CA ALA A 10 -17.28 -27.55 13.06
C ALA A 10 -15.91 -26.95 12.64
N PHE A 11 -15.52 -25.85 13.30
CA PHE A 11 -14.15 -25.78 13.81
C PHE A 11 -14.21 -25.55 15.33
N ALA A 12 -13.69 -26.54 16.03
CA ALA A 12 -13.78 -26.72 17.45
C ALA A 12 -13.07 -25.59 18.22
N ALA A 13 -13.57 -25.38 19.43
CA ALA A 13 -12.92 -24.61 20.47
C ALA A 13 -11.46 -25.03 20.67
N LEU A 14 -10.55 -24.06 20.64
CA LEU A 14 -9.32 -24.09 21.41
C LEU A 14 -9.35 -22.93 22.39
N SER A 15 -9.94 -23.21 23.54
CA SER A 15 -9.82 -22.43 24.76
C SER A 15 -8.42 -22.56 25.36
N MET A 16 -7.81 -21.42 25.67
CA MET A 16 -6.99 -21.10 26.86
C MET A 16 -5.72 -21.93 27.15
N THR A 17 -4.56 -21.29 26.96
CA THR A 17 -3.42 -21.28 27.90
C THR A 17 -2.62 -19.99 27.60
N SER A 18 -2.59 -18.93 28.41
CA SER A 18 -2.05 -18.76 29.76
C SER A 18 -0.62 -19.28 29.95
N CYS A 19 0.33 -18.78 29.16
CA CYS A 19 1.74 -18.72 29.58
C CYS A 19 2.04 -17.36 30.24
N LYS A 20 1.90 -17.39 31.56
CA LYS A 20 2.76 -16.80 32.60
C LYS A 20 3.71 -15.65 32.23
N LYS A 21 3.52 -14.54 32.94
CA LYS A 21 4.52 -13.53 33.32
C LYS A 21 5.83 -14.17 33.77
N GLU A 22 6.95 -13.77 33.17
CA GLU A 22 8.23 -13.56 33.84
C GLU A 22 8.81 -12.23 33.36
N GLU A 23 9.14 -11.36 34.32
CA GLU A 23 9.91 -10.15 34.12
C GLU A 23 11.40 -10.52 33.94
N VAL A 24 12.18 -9.71 33.20
CA VAL A 24 13.46 -9.10 33.63
C VAL A 24 14.34 -8.64 32.43
N LYS A 25 14.69 -7.34 32.51
CA LYS A 25 15.87 -6.60 31.98
C LYS A 25 16.06 -6.33 30.47
N THR A 26 15.84 -5.05 30.14
CA THR A 26 16.80 -4.04 29.63
C THR A 26 18.02 -4.48 28.81
N THR A 27 18.29 -3.66 27.77
CA THR A 27 19.48 -3.49 26.88
C THR A 27 19.16 -4.06 25.48
N GLU A 28 19.04 -3.34 24.37
CA GLU A 28 19.68 -2.12 23.82
C GLU A 28 18.75 -1.56 22.70
N PRO A 29 18.83 -0.28 22.30
CA PRO A 29 18.10 0.22 21.15
C PRO A 29 18.87 -0.12 19.87
N ALA A 30 18.46 -1.16 19.14
CA ALA A 30 18.91 -1.36 17.76
C ALA A 30 18.06 -0.48 16.83
N ALA A 31 18.30 0.83 16.88
CA ALA A 31 17.99 1.71 15.78
C ALA A 31 19.20 1.77 14.83
N THR A 32 18.91 2.05 13.55
CA THR A 32 19.75 2.75 12.55
C THR A 32 20.58 2.03 11.48
N VAL A 33 20.30 0.78 11.07
CA VAL A 33 20.99 0.24 9.85
C VAL A 33 20.09 -0.32 8.75
N GLY A 34 18.87 -0.80 9.04
CA GLY A 34 17.99 -1.38 8.00
C GLY A 34 17.08 -0.40 7.26
N THR A 35 16.87 0.80 7.81
CA THR A 35 15.86 1.76 7.30
C THR A 35 16.33 2.51 6.06
N THR A 36 17.63 2.78 5.92
CA THR A 36 18.14 3.68 4.87
C THR A 36 18.18 3.00 3.50
N GLU A 37 18.72 1.79 3.38
CA GLU A 37 18.76 1.05 2.10
C GLU A 37 17.36 0.64 1.60
N ALA A 38 16.46 0.28 2.52
CA ALA A 38 15.09 -0.10 2.16
C ALA A 38 14.22 1.10 1.79
N ALA A 39 14.48 2.28 2.39
CA ALA A 39 13.86 3.53 1.98
C ALA A 39 14.39 4.00 0.63
N GLU A 40 15.71 3.94 0.41
CA GLU A 40 16.36 4.33 -0.85
C GLU A 40 15.93 3.44 -2.04
N LYS A 41 15.81 2.12 -1.83
CA LYS A 41 15.29 1.20 -2.86
C LYS A 41 13.81 1.44 -3.19
N VAL A 42 13.02 1.94 -2.24
CA VAL A 42 11.61 2.33 -2.45
C VAL A 42 11.52 3.73 -3.10
N GLU A 43 12.49 4.60 -2.83
CA GLU A 43 12.64 5.92 -3.45
C GLU A 43 12.94 5.80 -4.94
N ASN A 44 13.91 4.95 -5.32
CA ASN A 44 14.32 4.72 -6.71
C ASN A 44 13.25 4.02 -7.60
N VAL A 45 12.31 3.28 -7.00
CA VAL A 45 11.20 2.63 -7.73
C VAL A 45 10.12 3.64 -8.14
N VAL A 46 10.05 4.79 -7.45
CA VAL A 46 9.01 5.82 -7.58
C VAL A 46 9.55 7.11 -8.19
N GLU A 47 10.82 7.14 -8.64
CA GLU A 47 11.39 8.29 -9.33
C GLU A 47 10.82 8.41 -10.76
N SER A 48 9.70 9.15 -10.85
CA SER A 48 9.18 10.07 -11.88
C SER A 48 9.48 9.94 -13.39
N SER A 49 10.49 9.20 -13.85
CA SER A 49 10.78 8.96 -15.27
C SER A 49 9.89 7.88 -15.92
N ASP A 50 9.21 7.05 -15.12
CA ASP A 50 8.29 5.99 -15.59
C ASP A 50 6.81 6.42 -15.62
N LEU A 51 6.52 7.67 -15.29
CA LEU A 51 5.15 8.19 -15.35
C LEU A 51 4.74 8.44 -16.81
N PRO A 52 3.61 7.88 -17.29
CA PRO A 52 3.18 8.11 -18.65
C PRO A 52 2.90 9.59 -18.91
N LYS A 53 3.15 10.03 -20.15
CA LYS A 53 2.63 11.32 -20.62
C LYS A 53 1.17 11.16 -21.00
N PHE A 54 0.28 11.58 -20.11
CA PHE A 54 -1.15 11.66 -20.37
C PHE A 54 -1.51 12.91 -21.18
N SER A 55 -2.66 12.86 -21.83
CA SER A 55 -3.18 13.97 -22.64
C SER A 55 -3.61 15.18 -21.78
N ASP A 56 -4.05 14.95 -20.53
CA ASP A 56 -4.40 15.98 -19.56
C ASP A 56 -3.35 16.06 -18.43
N PRO A 57 -2.77 17.24 -18.15
CA PRO A 57 -1.82 17.42 -17.05
C PRO A 57 -2.40 17.09 -15.68
N ALA A 58 -3.71 17.18 -15.49
CA ALA A 58 -4.37 16.78 -14.24
C ALA A 58 -4.28 15.26 -14.02
N ILE A 59 -4.27 14.45 -15.08
CA ILE A 59 -4.09 12.99 -14.99
C ILE A 59 -2.63 12.66 -14.65
N THR A 60 -1.68 13.41 -15.23
CA THR A 60 -0.26 13.28 -14.89
C THR A 60 -0.02 13.56 -13.41
N LYS A 61 -0.56 14.69 -12.90
CA LYS A 61 -0.48 15.03 -11.48
C LYS A 61 -1.14 13.99 -10.57
N PHE A 62 -2.27 13.43 -11.00
CA PHE A 62 -2.93 12.35 -10.27
C PHE A 62 -2.06 11.09 -10.21
N ALA A 63 -1.37 10.72 -11.29
CA ALA A 63 -0.44 9.59 -11.33
C ALA A 63 0.78 9.80 -10.40
N GLU A 64 1.35 11.02 -10.38
CA GLU A 64 2.44 11.42 -9.48
C GLU A 64 2.05 11.29 -8.00
N GLU A 65 0.91 11.88 -7.64
CA GLU A 65 0.38 11.81 -6.28
C GLU A 65 0.10 10.33 -5.90
N TYR A 66 -0.36 9.50 -6.85
CA TYR A 66 -0.71 8.10 -6.60
C TYR A 66 0.55 7.27 -6.36
N ASN A 67 1.61 7.53 -7.12
CA ASN A 67 2.91 6.90 -6.93
C ASN A 67 3.45 7.20 -5.53
N THR A 68 3.35 8.46 -5.10
CA THR A 68 3.74 8.90 -3.75
C THR A 68 2.92 8.20 -2.67
N TYR A 69 1.59 8.12 -2.84
CA TYR A 69 0.71 7.44 -1.89
C TYR A 69 1.09 5.96 -1.71
N VAL A 70 1.34 5.26 -2.83
CA VAL A 70 1.77 3.85 -2.80
C VAL A 70 3.13 3.70 -2.10
N LYS A 71 4.08 4.60 -2.39
CA LYS A 71 5.39 4.65 -1.73
C LYS A 71 5.26 4.76 -0.21
N ASP A 72 4.48 5.74 0.23
CA ASP A 72 4.28 6.03 1.65
C ASP A 72 3.57 4.87 2.35
N MET A 73 2.59 4.24 1.70
CA MET A 73 1.88 3.09 2.25
C MET A 73 2.81 1.89 2.41
N MET A 74 3.65 1.61 1.41
CA MET A 74 4.64 0.55 1.50
C MET A 74 5.69 0.80 2.59
N ALA A 75 6.21 2.03 2.67
CA ALA A 75 7.18 2.42 3.69
C ALA A 75 6.57 2.30 5.10
N ALA A 76 5.37 2.82 5.30
CA ALA A 76 4.64 2.72 6.57
C ALA A 76 4.36 1.27 6.95
N SER A 77 3.98 0.42 5.97
CA SER A 77 3.75 -1.01 6.19
C SER A 77 5.03 -1.73 6.61
N LYS A 78 6.16 -1.46 5.92
CA LYS A 78 7.47 -2.03 6.26
C LYS A 78 7.96 -1.57 7.64
N ALA A 79 7.72 -0.32 7.99
CA ALA A 79 8.07 0.25 9.29
C ALA A 79 7.10 -0.14 10.42
N GLN A 80 5.99 -0.83 10.10
CA GLN A 80 4.88 -1.09 11.02
C GLN A 80 4.34 0.19 11.69
N ASP A 81 4.38 1.32 10.98
CA ASP A 81 3.94 2.62 11.47
C ASP A 81 2.42 2.72 11.41
N ALA A 82 1.77 2.27 12.49
CA ALA A 82 0.31 2.27 12.60
C ALA A 82 -0.30 3.68 12.49
N THR A 83 0.40 4.72 12.96
CA THR A 83 -0.06 6.11 12.87
C THR A 83 -0.06 6.58 11.42
N LYS A 84 1.02 6.30 10.68
CA LYS A 84 1.12 6.66 9.27
C LYS A 84 0.14 5.87 8.40
N ILE A 85 -0.05 4.58 8.69
CA ILE A 85 -1.07 3.76 8.01
C ILE A 85 -2.47 4.33 8.24
N GLN A 86 -2.82 4.73 9.46
CA GLN A 86 -4.11 5.37 9.76
C GLN A 86 -4.28 6.70 9.03
N GLU A 87 -3.25 7.55 8.99
CA GLU A 87 -3.25 8.83 8.26
C GLU A 87 -3.50 8.61 6.76
N LEU A 88 -2.77 7.67 6.14
CA LEU A 88 -2.92 7.33 4.73
C LEU A 88 -4.28 6.70 4.42
N THR A 89 -4.79 5.86 5.32
CA THR A 89 -6.13 5.28 5.20
C THR A 89 -7.22 6.36 5.28
N ALA A 90 -7.08 7.34 6.18
CA ALA A 90 -8.02 8.47 6.26
C ALA A 90 -8.01 9.30 4.96
N LYS A 91 -6.87 9.43 4.30
CA LYS A 91 -6.73 10.10 2.99
C LYS A 91 -7.36 9.31 1.83
N ALA A 92 -7.73 8.04 2.02
CA ALA A 92 -8.29 7.19 0.95
C ALA A 92 -9.60 7.75 0.35
N GLN A 93 -10.41 8.44 1.15
CA GLN A 93 -11.66 9.03 0.66
C GLN A 93 -11.42 10.24 -0.26
N GLU A 94 -10.47 11.12 0.08
CA GLU A 94 -10.04 12.22 -0.80
C GLU A 94 -9.47 11.67 -2.11
N TRP A 95 -8.68 10.61 -1.98
CA TRP A 95 -8.12 9.86 -3.11
C TRP A 95 -9.19 9.29 -4.04
N ALA A 96 -10.27 8.72 -3.50
CA ALA A 96 -11.37 8.21 -4.31
C ALA A 96 -12.01 9.33 -5.17
N THR A 97 -12.19 10.54 -4.61
CA THR A 97 -12.72 11.68 -5.36
C THR A 97 -11.76 12.16 -6.46
N LYS A 98 -10.46 12.23 -6.16
CA LYS A 98 -9.43 12.57 -7.17
C LYS A 98 -9.41 11.54 -8.30
N ALA A 99 -9.49 10.25 -7.96
CA ALA A 99 -9.52 9.16 -8.93
C ALA A 99 -10.73 9.23 -9.85
N GLN A 100 -11.93 9.45 -9.31
CA GLN A 100 -13.13 9.64 -10.13
C GLN A 100 -13.00 10.83 -11.09
N THR A 101 -12.46 11.94 -10.61
CA THR A 101 -12.26 13.15 -11.42
C THR A 101 -11.23 12.92 -12.53
N ALA A 102 -10.13 12.23 -12.24
CA ALA A 102 -9.11 11.89 -13.23
C ALA A 102 -9.65 10.91 -14.28
N MET A 103 -10.32 9.83 -13.85
CA MET A 103 -10.89 8.83 -14.77
C MET A 103 -11.96 9.41 -15.69
N ALA A 104 -12.78 10.36 -15.22
CA ALA A 104 -13.78 11.04 -16.05
C ALA A 104 -13.18 11.89 -17.17
N LYS A 105 -11.90 12.27 -17.06
CA LYS A 105 -11.18 13.08 -18.05
C LYS A 105 -10.26 12.27 -18.96
N MET A 106 -10.01 11.01 -18.64
CA MET A 106 -9.14 10.14 -19.43
C MET A 106 -9.76 9.83 -20.80
N THR A 107 -8.98 10.05 -21.84
CA THR A 107 -9.25 9.48 -23.18
C THR A 107 -9.05 7.96 -23.17
N PRO A 108 -9.53 7.22 -24.20
CA PRO A 108 -9.22 5.80 -24.33
C PRO A 108 -7.71 5.51 -24.33
N GLU A 109 -6.91 6.36 -24.96
CA GLU A 109 -5.45 6.30 -24.93
C GLU A 109 -4.89 6.49 -23.51
N ASP A 110 -5.40 7.46 -22.76
CA ASP A 110 -4.99 7.68 -21.36
C ASP A 110 -5.36 6.49 -20.47
N GLN A 111 -6.53 5.86 -20.69
CA GLN A 111 -6.94 4.67 -19.94
C GLN A 111 -5.97 3.51 -20.19
N LYS A 112 -5.49 3.35 -21.42
CA LYS A 112 -4.48 2.35 -21.75
C LYS A 112 -3.16 2.65 -21.04
N LEU A 113 -2.67 3.89 -21.13
CA LEU A 113 -1.44 4.32 -20.44
C LEU A 113 -1.56 4.14 -18.93
N TRP A 114 -2.73 4.47 -18.35
CA TRP A 114 -3.00 4.29 -16.94
C TRP A 114 -2.96 2.81 -16.53
N THR A 115 -3.53 1.93 -17.36
CA THR A 115 -3.54 0.48 -17.11
C THR A 115 -2.13 -0.11 -17.17
N GLU A 116 -1.33 0.31 -18.15
CA GLU A 116 0.08 -0.10 -18.29
C GLU A 116 0.91 0.38 -17.09
N TYR A 117 0.76 1.65 -16.72
CA TYR A 117 1.40 2.23 -15.54
C TYR A 117 1.03 1.50 -14.25
N TYR A 118 -0.27 1.28 -14.00
CA TYR A 118 -0.73 0.57 -12.80
C TYR A 118 -0.18 -0.86 -12.74
N THR A 119 -0.14 -1.55 -13.88
CA THR A 119 0.43 -2.90 -13.98
C THR A 119 1.90 -2.91 -13.63
N LYS A 120 2.68 -1.97 -14.19
CA LYS A 120 4.10 -1.81 -13.88
C LYS A 120 4.34 -1.47 -12.42
N LEU A 121 3.58 -0.52 -11.86
CA LEU A 121 3.67 -0.17 -10.45
C LEU A 121 3.40 -1.39 -9.55
N SER A 122 2.41 -2.22 -9.88
CA SER A 122 2.11 -3.46 -9.16
C SER A 122 3.26 -4.47 -9.21
N GLN A 123 3.91 -4.62 -10.37
CA GLN A 123 5.10 -5.47 -10.52
C GLN A 123 6.27 -4.93 -9.69
N ASP A 124 6.48 -3.62 -9.72
CA ASP A 124 7.56 -2.96 -8.99
C ASP A 124 7.36 -3.08 -7.47
N MET A 125 6.13 -2.94 -6.97
CA MET A 125 5.78 -3.23 -5.57
C MET A 125 6.09 -4.69 -5.20
N THR A 126 5.74 -5.63 -6.08
CA THR A 126 5.98 -7.06 -5.86
C THR A 126 7.48 -7.37 -5.83
N ASN A 127 8.26 -6.78 -6.74
CA ASN A 127 9.72 -6.89 -6.77
C ASN A 127 10.35 -6.30 -5.49
N ALA A 128 9.91 -5.11 -5.09
CA ALA A 128 10.37 -4.43 -3.88
C ALA A 128 10.01 -5.18 -2.59
N ALA A 129 8.93 -5.96 -2.58
CA ALA A 129 8.58 -6.87 -1.48
C ALA A 129 9.46 -8.13 -1.46
N MET A 130 9.86 -8.62 -2.63
CA MET A 130 10.80 -9.75 -2.77
C MET A 130 12.27 -9.35 -2.62
N GLY A 131 12.56 -8.06 -2.42
CA GLY A 131 13.94 -7.54 -2.33
C GLY A 131 14.69 -7.59 -3.67
N LYS A 132 13.99 -7.81 -4.79
CA LYS A 132 14.58 -7.86 -6.14
C LYS A 132 14.87 -6.46 -6.63
#